data_AF-S9USS0-F1
#
_entry.id   AF-S9USS0-F1
#
_cell.length_a   1.000
_cell.length_b   1.000
_cell.length_c   1.000
_cell.angle_alpha   90.00
_cell.angle_beta   90.00
_cell.angle_gamma   90.00
#
_symmetry.space_group_name_H-M   'P 1'
#
loop_
_entity.id
_entity.type
_entity.pdbx_description
1 polymer ?
#
loop_
_entity_poly.entity_id
_entity_poly.type
_entity_poly.pdbx_seq_one_letter_code
_entity_poly.pdbx_strand_id
1 'polypeptide(L)'
;MFFFFLLWYRACFYVFVFVLSHNRMKLLSSTHPPNQPNKQSLKCLICFLLLMLLLMYLSSPPSLSLSCVLLQTRMTTSKVHADRSKKLHQLAKKNSNVNRNRKAPRLYMKATLAGYTRGLHGQRKKTAIIRIENANTRDDATWYTGKRVCYVYHGKKVKRCVRWSKAPARRSCTRAIWGRVTRPHGTAGMVRAKFNNGSVPASAIGRRIRVYLYPSKI
;
A
#
# COMPACT_ATOMS: atom_id res chain seq x y z
N MET A 1 -19.79 -52.81 -8.71
CA MET A 1 -18.78 -51.77 -9.06
C MET A 1 -18.95 -50.42 -8.35
N PHE A 2 -20.09 -50.12 -7.70
CA PHE A 2 -20.27 -48.85 -6.95
C PHE A 2 -19.50 -48.78 -5.61
N PHE A 3 -19.28 -49.93 -4.96
CA PHE A 3 -18.66 -49.99 -3.64
C PHE A 3 -17.16 -49.63 -3.63
N PHE A 4 -16.43 -50.01 -4.70
CA PHE A 4 -15.02 -49.65 -4.87
C PHE A 4 -14.81 -48.16 -5.14
N PHE A 5 -15.78 -47.51 -5.81
CA PHE A 5 -15.71 -46.08 -6.14
C PHE A 5 -15.86 -45.19 -4.90
N LEU A 6 -16.74 -45.59 -3.97
CA LEU A 6 -16.96 -44.88 -2.71
C LEU A 6 -15.78 -45.05 -1.72
N LEU A 7 -15.13 -46.22 -1.73
CA LEU A 7 -13.96 -46.50 -0.90
C LEU A 7 -12.73 -45.69 -1.38
N TRP A 8 -12.55 -45.56 -2.70
CA TRP A 8 -11.51 -44.71 -3.29
C TRP A 8 -11.72 -43.23 -2.94
N TYR A 9 -12.96 -42.72 -3.03
CA TYR A 9 -13.27 -41.35 -2.65
C TYR A 9 -13.04 -41.07 -1.16
N ARG A 10 -13.40 -42.01 -0.27
CA ARG A 10 -13.11 -41.89 1.18
C ARG A 10 -11.61 -41.93 1.48
N ALA A 11 -10.83 -42.74 0.76
CA ALA A 11 -9.37 -42.80 0.91
C ALA A 11 -8.69 -41.50 0.42
N CYS A 12 -9.08 -40.97 -0.74
CA CYS A 12 -8.57 -39.69 -1.24
C CYS A 12 -8.92 -38.52 -0.32
N PHE A 13 -10.12 -38.51 0.28
CA PHE A 13 -10.53 -37.48 1.23
C PHE A 13 -9.71 -37.54 2.53
N TYR A 14 -9.41 -38.74 3.05
CA TYR A 14 -8.57 -38.90 4.24
C TYR A 14 -7.12 -38.47 4.01
N VAL A 15 -6.53 -38.82 2.86
CA VAL A 15 -5.17 -38.39 2.50
C VAL A 15 -5.12 -36.87 2.33
N PHE A 16 -6.17 -36.26 1.77
CA PHE A 16 -6.26 -34.81 1.62
C PHE A 16 -6.36 -34.07 2.96
N VAL A 17 -7.22 -34.55 3.89
CA VAL A 17 -7.32 -33.98 5.24
C VAL A 17 -5.99 -34.11 6.01
N PHE A 18 -5.28 -35.22 5.82
CA PHE A 18 -3.97 -35.45 6.43
C PHE A 18 -2.89 -34.50 5.88
N VAL A 19 -2.83 -34.30 4.55
CA VAL A 19 -1.90 -33.37 3.89
C VAL A 19 -2.22 -31.90 4.22
N LEU A 20 -3.50 -31.55 4.38
CA LEU A 20 -3.92 -30.22 4.83
C LEU A 20 -3.52 -29.95 6.29
N SER A 21 -3.66 -30.97 7.16
CA SER A 21 -3.26 -30.89 8.57
C SER A 21 -1.75 -30.69 8.72
N HIS A 22 -0.95 -31.42 7.93
CA HIS A 22 0.51 -31.35 7.99
C HIS A 22 1.08 -30.02 7.44
N ASN A 23 0.41 -29.41 6.45
CA ASN A 23 0.79 -28.09 5.92
C ASN A 23 0.28 -26.92 6.77
N ARG A 24 -0.73 -27.14 7.63
CA ARG A 24 -1.23 -26.12 8.57
C ARG A 24 -0.20 -25.79 9.65
N MET A 25 0.65 -26.74 10.05
CA MET A 25 1.70 -26.50 11.05
C MET A 25 2.86 -25.65 10.52
N LYS A 26 3.12 -25.62 9.20
CA LYS A 26 4.17 -24.76 8.61
C LYS A 26 3.71 -23.31 8.35
N LEU A 27 2.41 -23.02 8.41
CA LEU A 27 1.84 -21.69 8.18
C LEU A 27 1.70 -20.85 9.47
N LEU A 28 1.89 -21.46 10.65
CA LEU A 28 1.84 -20.77 11.94
C LEU A 28 3.15 -20.06 12.33
N SER A 29 4.22 -20.21 11.54
CA SER A 29 5.51 -19.56 11.79
C SER A 29 5.77 -18.29 10.97
N SER A 30 4.89 -17.88 10.05
CA SER A 30 5.06 -16.63 9.29
C SER A 30 4.13 -15.52 9.79
N THR A 31 4.71 -14.50 10.41
CA THR A 31 4.01 -13.27 10.82
C THR A 31 3.83 -12.34 9.63
N HIS A 32 2.69 -12.46 8.93
CA HIS A 32 2.24 -11.46 7.96
C HIS A 32 0.95 -10.75 8.41
N PRO A 33 0.82 -9.43 8.15
CA PRO A 33 -0.33 -8.65 8.58
C PRO A 33 -1.61 -9.04 7.80
N PRO A 34 -2.79 -8.93 8.42
CA PRO A 34 -4.04 -9.43 7.86
C PRO A 34 -4.61 -8.43 6.85
N ASN A 35 -4.20 -8.49 5.57
CA ASN A 35 -5.02 -7.94 4.48
C ASN A 35 -4.61 -8.27 3.03
N GLN A 36 -3.85 -9.33 2.79
CA GLN A 36 -3.60 -9.81 1.41
C GLN A 36 -3.77 -11.33 1.36
N PRO A 37 -4.68 -11.89 0.53
CA PRO A 37 -4.73 -13.34 0.34
C PRO A 37 -3.43 -13.82 -0.32
N ASN A 38 -2.81 -14.84 0.29
CA ASN A 38 -1.53 -15.39 -0.16
C ASN A 38 -1.69 -16.01 -1.57
N LYS A 39 -0.93 -15.52 -2.56
CA LYS A 39 -1.04 -15.98 -3.96
C LYS A 39 -0.75 -17.48 -4.13
N GLN A 40 -0.04 -18.11 -3.19
CA GLN A 40 0.19 -19.56 -3.19
C GLN A 40 -1.05 -20.36 -2.78
N SER A 41 -1.88 -19.87 -1.84
CA SER A 41 -3.10 -20.59 -1.44
C SER A 41 -4.17 -20.56 -2.54
N LEU A 42 -4.23 -19.47 -3.31
CA LEU A 42 -5.17 -19.33 -4.44
C LEU A 42 -4.86 -20.32 -5.57
N LYS A 43 -3.58 -20.57 -5.86
CA LYS A 43 -3.15 -21.55 -6.87
C LYS A 43 -3.52 -22.99 -6.49
N CYS A 44 -3.33 -23.35 -5.21
CA CYS A 44 -3.75 -24.67 -4.71
C CYS A 44 -5.27 -24.85 -4.74
N LEU A 45 -6.05 -23.81 -4.41
CA LEU A 45 -7.51 -23.86 -4.43
C LEU A 45 -8.05 -24.01 -5.87
N ILE A 46 -7.47 -23.27 -6.82
CA ILE A 46 -7.84 -23.34 -8.24
C ILE A 46 -7.51 -24.73 -8.83
N CYS A 47 -6.36 -25.30 -8.48
CA CYS A 47 -5.97 -26.63 -8.95
C CYS A 47 -6.90 -27.73 -8.39
N PHE A 48 -7.32 -27.60 -7.12
CA PHE A 48 -8.27 -28.53 -6.49
C PHE A 48 -9.68 -28.42 -7.08
N LEU A 49 -10.16 -27.20 -7.34
CA LEU A 49 -11.45 -26.98 -8.00
C LEU A 49 -11.44 -27.51 -9.44
N LEU A 50 -10.34 -27.33 -10.20
CA LEU A 50 -10.19 -27.87 -11.55
C LEU A 50 -10.15 -29.40 -11.56
N LEU A 51 -9.49 -30.03 -10.58
CA LEU A 51 -9.43 -31.49 -10.46
C LEU A 51 -10.80 -32.08 -10.08
N MET A 52 -11.54 -31.43 -9.17
CA MET A 52 -12.91 -31.83 -8.82
C MET A 52 -13.86 -31.68 -10.01
N LEU A 53 -13.74 -30.61 -10.80
CA LEU A 53 -14.53 -30.40 -12.02
C LEU A 53 -14.22 -31.45 -13.10
N LEU A 54 -12.95 -31.84 -13.23
CA LEU A 54 -12.51 -32.92 -14.13
C LEU A 54 -13.09 -34.27 -13.71
N LEU A 55 -13.05 -34.59 -12.41
CA LEU A 55 -13.60 -35.85 -11.88
C LEU A 55 -15.13 -35.93 -12.01
N MET A 56 -15.84 -34.80 -11.88
CA MET A 56 -17.28 -34.71 -12.16
C MET A 56 -17.59 -34.90 -13.66
N TYR A 57 -16.70 -34.44 -14.55
CA TYR A 57 -16.85 -34.61 -16.00
C TYR A 57 -16.62 -36.06 -16.45
N LEU A 58 -15.68 -36.78 -15.83
CA LEU A 58 -15.40 -38.19 -16.17
C LEU A 58 -16.44 -39.18 -15.62
N SER A 59 -17.34 -38.77 -14.72
CA SER A 59 -18.35 -39.65 -14.09
C SER A 59 -19.78 -39.45 -14.63
N SER A 60 -19.95 -38.68 -15.70
CA SER A 60 -21.25 -38.41 -16.31
C SER A 60 -21.46 -39.24 -17.60
N PRO A 61 -22.52 -40.06 -17.73
CA PRO A 61 -22.80 -40.79 -18.96
C PRO A 61 -23.24 -39.84 -20.10
N PRO A 62 -22.81 -40.07 -21.35
CA PRO A 62 -23.14 -39.20 -22.47
C PRO A 62 -24.52 -39.56 -23.03
N SER A 63 -25.59 -39.00 -22.45
CA SER A 63 -26.90 -38.95 -23.09
C SER A 63 -27.27 -37.51 -23.48
N LEU A 64 -27.04 -37.23 -24.76
CA LEU A 64 -27.85 -36.38 -25.63
C LEU A 64 -28.25 -34.99 -25.10
N SER A 65 -27.47 -33.98 -25.49
CA SER A 65 -27.94 -33.01 -26.49
C SER A 65 -26.81 -32.05 -26.89
N LEU A 66 -26.26 -32.28 -28.09
CA LEU A 66 -25.27 -31.43 -28.76
C LEU A 66 -25.78 -30.02 -29.13
N SER A 67 -26.98 -29.64 -28.69
CA SER A 67 -27.54 -28.29 -28.86
C SER A 67 -27.11 -27.32 -27.75
N CYS A 68 -26.66 -27.80 -26.58
CA CYS A 68 -26.42 -26.94 -25.42
C CYS A 68 -24.98 -26.37 -25.35
N VAL A 69 -23.97 -27.05 -25.93
CA VAL A 69 -22.55 -26.65 -25.79
C VAL A 69 -22.08 -25.61 -26.84
N LEU A 70 -22.86 -25.35 -27.89
CA LEU A 70 -22.56 -24.30 -28.88
C LEU A 70 -23.10 -22.91 -28.49
N LEU A 71 -23.76 -22.76 -27.34
CA LEU A 71 -24.39 -21.51 -26.93
C LEU A 71 -23.65 -20.72 -25.84
N GLN A 72 -22.42 -21.11 -25.47
CA GLN A 72 -21.63 -20.37 -24.47
C GLN A 72 -20.53 -19.46 -25.07
N THR A 73 -20.37 -19.43 -26.40
CA THR A 73 -19.44 -18.49 -27.09
C THR A 73 -20.14 -17.46 -27.99
N ARG A 74 -21.48 -17.38 -27.96
CA ARG A 74 -22.20 -16.26 -28.59
C ARG A 74 -22.21 -15.03 -27.67
N MET A 75 -21.04 -14.41 -27.48
CA MET A 75 -21.07 -12.95 -27.37
C MET A 75 -21.63 -12.47 -28.71
N THR A 76 -22.90 -12.05 -28.71
CA THR A 76 -23.64 -11.60 -29.89
C THR A 76 -22.74 -10.68 -30.70
N THR A 77 -22.39 -11.06 -31.93
CA THR A 77 -21.45 -10.33 -32.81
C THR A 77 -21.75 -8.82 -32.81
N SER A 78 -23.02 -8.45 -32.72
CA SER A 78 -23.53 -7.08 -32.53
C SER A 78 -22.89 -6.28 -31.38
N LYS A 79 -22.67 -6.88 -30.20
CA LYS A 79 -22.04 -6.21 -29.04
C LYS A 79 -20.56 -5.95 -29.29
N VAL A 80 -19.87 -6.91 -29.89
CA VAL A 80 -18.45 -6.79 -30.26
C VAL A 80 -18.27 -5.69 -31.31
N HIS A 81 -19.16 -5.62 -32.31
CA HIS A 81 -19.15 -4.55 -33.31
C HIS A 81 -19.46 -3.18 -32.70
N ALA A 82 -20.41 -3.09 -31.77
CA ALA A 82 -20.73 -1.86 -31.07
C ALA A 82 -19.54 -1.34 -30.24
N ASP A 83 -18.85 -2.20 -29.49
CA ASP A 83 -17.69 -1.78 -28.69
C ASP A 83 -16.48 -1.42 -29.55
N ARG A 84 -16.30 -2.10 -30.70
CA ARG A 84 -15.29 -1.73 -31.71
C ARG A 84 -15.57 -0.34 -32.29
N SER A 85 -16.81 -0.02 -32.62
CA SER A 85 -17.19 1.32 -33.12
C SER A 85 -16.91 2.43 -32.09
N LYS A 86 -17.27 2.21 -30.81
CA LYS A 86 -16.97 3.15 -29.70
C LYS A 86 -15.47 3.38 -29.54
N LYS A 87 -14.66 2.32 -29.65
CA LYS A 87 -13.20 2.41 -29.59
C LYS A 87 -12.63 3.21 -30.76
N LEU A 88 -13.11 2.97 -31.99
CA LEU A 88 -12.70 3.73 -33.18
C LEU A 88 -13.05 5.21 -33.05
N HIS A 89 -14.26 5.54 -32.57
CA HIS A 89 -14.65 6.92 -32.28
C HIS A 89 -13.80 7.55 -31.17
N GLN A 90 -13.46 6.81 -30.12
CA GLN A 90 -12.58 7.28 -29.05
C GLN A 90 -11.16 7.56 -29.57
N LEU A 91 -10.62 6.69 -30.42
CA LEU A 91 -9.32 6.85 -31.04
C LEU A 91 -9.29 8.05 -32.00
N ALA A 92 -10.32 8.22 -32.81
CA ALA A 92 -10.47 9.36 -33.72
C ALA A 92 -10.60 10.70 -32.96
N LYS A 93 -11.23 10.70 -31.78
CA LYS A 93 -11.36 11.89 -30.92
C LYS A 93 -10.13 12.16 -30.04
N LYS A 94 -9.21 11.19 -29.91
CA LYS A 94 -8.08 11.29 -28.97
C LYS A 94 -6.97 12.17 -29.55
N ASN A 95 -6.93 13.42 -29.10
CA ASN A 95 -5.75 14.27 -29.27
C ASN A 95 -4.71 13.98 -28.18
N SER A 96 -3.41 14.17 -28.47
CA SER A 96 -2.29 13.96 -27.53
C SER A 96 -2.25 15.01 -26.43
N ASN A 97 -3.20 14.95 -25.50
CA ASN A 97 -3.19 15.81 -24.32
C ASN A 97 -2.15 15.35 -23.30
N VAL A 98 -1.24 16.25 -22.93
CA VAL A 98 -0.28 16.02 -21.86
C VAL A 98 -0.94 16.31 -20.51
N ASN A 99 -0.80 15.39 -19.57
CA ASN A 99 -1.29 15.57 -18.20
C ASN A 99 -0.50 16.68 -17.49
N ARG A 100 -1.12 17.84 -17.30
CA ARG A 100 -0.54 18.97 -16.57
C ARG A 100 -1.04 18.98 -15.13
N ASN A 101 -0.12 19.02 -14.18
CA ASN A 101 -0.46 19.09 -12.76
C ASN A 101 -0.85 20.51 -12.34
N ARG A 102 -2.13 20.87 -12.50
CA ARG A 102 -2.70 22.17 -12.07
C ARG A 102 -3.25 22.16 -10.63
N LYS A 103 -2.87 21.18 -9.81
CA LYS A 103 -3.33 21.06 -8.41
C LYS A 103 -2.55 22.02 -7.51
N ALA A 104 -3.03 22.20 -6.28
CA ALA A 104 -2.35 23.04 -5.29
C ALA A 104 -0.87 22.64 -5.13
N PRO A 105 0.07 23.60 -5.15
CA PRO A 105 1.49 23.31 -5.10
C PRO A 105 1.93 22.84 -3.71
N ARG A 106 3.06 22.11 -3.65
CA ARG A 106 3.75 21.83 -2.40
C ARG A 106 4.72 22.96 -2.07
N LEU A 107 4.58 23.57 -0.90
CA LEU A 107 5.51 24.61 -0.39
C LEU A 107 6.41 24.05 0.73
N TYR A 108 6.83 22.81 0.58
CA TYR A 108 7.71 22.13 1.52
C TYR A 108 8.67 21.18 0.79
N MET A 109 9.86 21.06 1.34
CA MET A 109 10.83 20.04 0.98
C MET A 109 10.46 18.73 1.67
N LYS A 110 10.54 17.64 0.89
CA LYS A 110 10.37 16.30 1.42
C LYS A 110 11.63 15.97 2.21
N ALA A 111 11.43 15.35 3.36
CA ALA A 111 12.50 14.91 4.21
C ALA A 111 12.10 13.59 4.88
N THR A 112 13.07 12.88 5.41
CA THR A 112 12.87 11.63 6.14
C THR A 112 13.44 11.77 7.55
N LEU A 113 12.71 11.28 8.55
CA LEU A 113 13.26 11.18 9.89
C LEU A 113 14.29 10.06 9.91
N ALA A 114 15.57 10.40 9.98
CA ALA A 114 16.63 9.39 10.07
C ALA A 114 16.64 8.72 11.45
N GLY A 115 16.38 9.47 12.51
CA GLY A 115 16.38 8.96 13.88
C GLY A 115 16.50 10.07 14.89
N TYR A 116 16.93 9.72 16.09
CA TYR A 116 17.32 10.70 17.12
C TYR A 116 18.83 10.87 17.14
N THR A 117 19.29 11.98 17.71
CA THR A 117 20.70 12.13 18.03
C THR A 117 21.13 11.04 19.00
N ARG A 118 22.22 10.33 18.73
CA ARG A 118 22.69 9.19 19.52
C ARG A 118 24.21 9.16 19.62
N GLY A 119 24.71 8.53 20.67
CA GLY A 119 26.10 8.10 20.80
C GLY A 119 26.17 6.57 20.78
N LEU A 120 27.29 6.00 21.25
CA LEU A 120 27.47 4.55 21.38
C LEU A 120 26.49 3.96 22.40
N HIS A 121 26.38 4.59 23.58
CA HIS A 121 25.64 4.08 24.73
C HIS A 121 24.12 4.36 24.70
N GLY A 122 23.59 5.15 23.75
CA GLY A 122 22.16 5.47 23.75
C GLY A 122 21.72 6.66 22.90
N GLN A 123 20.41 6.91 22.91
CA GLN A 123 19.75 7.93 22.07
C GLN A 123 19.16 9.06 22.91
N ARG A 124 19.34 10.31 22.46
CA ARG A 124 18.76 11.52 23.04
C ARG A 124 17.52 11.94 22.24
N LYS A 125 16.33 11.53 22.71
CA LYS A 125 15.04 11.72 22.01
C LYS A 125 14.57 13.18 21.86
N LYS A 126 15.15 14.11 22.63
CA LYS A 126 14.86 15.56 22.57
C LYS A 126 15.19 16.20 21.22
N THR A 127 16.11 15.59 20.46
CA THR A 127 16.58 16.11 19.17
C THR A 127 16.53 15.03 18.11
N ALA A 128 15.77 15.32 17.06
CA ALA A 128 15.64 14.48 15.87
C ALA A 128 16.70 14.83 14.84
N ILE A 129 17.14 13.84 14.07
CA ILE A 129 17.96 14.01 12.87
C ILE A 129 17.06 13.79 11.65
N ILE A 130 17.07 14.74 10.74
CA ILE A 130 16.22 14.76 9.54
C ILE A 130 17.12 14.84 8.32
N ARG A 131 16.91 13.92 7.36
CA ARG A 131 17.55 13.95 6.04
C ARG A 131 16.61 14.67 5.08
N ILE A 132 17.01 15.84 4.58
CA ILE A 132 16.24 16.59 3.59
C ILE A 132 16.60 16.05 2.20
N GLU A 133 15.61 15.86 1.31
CA GLU A 133 15.87 15.50 -0.08
C GLU A 133 16.66 16.62 -0.78
N ASN A 134 17.68 16.27 -1.55
CA ASN A 134 18.54 17.17 -2.34
C ASN A 134 19.41 18.16 -1.56
N ALA A 135 19.54 18.04 -0.22
CA ALA A 135 20.54 18.79 0.54
C ALA A 135 21.71 17.86 0.86
N ASN A 136 22.82 17.92 0.12
CA ASN A 136 23.90 16.93 0.25
C ASN A 136 25.09 17.48 1.03
N THR A 137 25.27 18.79 1.03
CA THR A 137 26.37 19.45 1.73
C THR A 137 25.92 20.06 3.05
N ARG A 138 26.88 20.38 3.91
CA ARG A 138 26.61 21.11 5.15
C ARG A 138 26.08 22.52 4.89
N ASP A 139 26.55 23.17 3.82
CA ASP A 139 26.17 24.54 3.48
C ASP A 139 24.70 24.60 3.04
N ASP A 140 24.24 23.61 2.24
CA ASP A 140 22.82 23.44 1.92
C ASP A 140 21.98 23.33 3.20
N ALA A 141 22.43 22.52 4.16
CA ALA A 141 21.74 22.29 5.41
C ALA A 141 21.69 23.55 6.30
N THR A 142 22.70 24.42 6.22
CA THR A 142 22.75 25.69 6.95
C THR A 142 21.59 26.60 6.53
N TRP A 143 21.23 26.65 5.25
CA TRP A 143 20.09 27.42 4.75
C TRP A 143 18.75 27.01 5.40
N TYR A 144 18.58 25.72 5.68
CA TYR A 144 17.38 25.20 6.36
C TYR A 144 17.32 25.51 7.86
N THR A 145 18.35 26.14 8.43
CA THR A 145 18.39 26.46 9.87
C THR A 145 17.32 27.49 10.25
N GLY A 146 16.48 27.12 11.22
CA GLY A 146 15.35 27.92 11.69
C GLY A 146 14.03 27.67 10.95
N LYS A 147 14.06 26.92 9.83
CA LYS A 147 12.86 26.56 9.07
C LYS A 147 11.90 25.70 9.90
N ARG A 148 10.60 25.83 9.65
CA ARG A 148 9.56 25.05 10.34
C ARG A 148 9.44 23.65 9.76
N VAL A 149 9.29 22.69 10.65
CA VAL A 149 9.22 21.26 10.34
C VAL A 149 7.90 20.71 10.83
N CYS A 150 7.30 19.79 10.07
CA CYS A 150 6.07 19.11 10.45
C CYS A 150 6.16 17.62 10.16
N TYR A 151 5.83 16.83 11.17
CA TYR A 151 5.53 15.43 10.99
C TYR A 151 4.00 15.25 10.94
N VAL A 152 3.50 14.81 9.78
CA VAL A 152 2.07 14.58 9.55
C VAL A 152 1.78 13.10 9.69
N TYR A 153 0.79 12.76 10.50
CA TYR A 153 0.37 11.38 10.77
C TYR A 153 -1.14 11.31 10.95
N HIS A 154 -1.69 10.11 11.15
CA HIS A 154 -3.12 9.89 11.29
C HIS A 154 -3.39 9.08 12.56
N GLY A 155 -4.47 9.41 13.27
CA GLY A 155 -5.00 8.59 14.36
C GLY A 155 -6.23 7.78 13.92
N LYS A 156 -6.82 7.04 14.85
CA LYS A 156 -8.07 6.28 14.60
C LYS A 156 -9.33 7.17 14.66
N LYS A 157 -9.37 8.08 15.64
CA LYS A 157 -10.49 9.00 15.88
C LYS A 157 -10.14 10.42 15.43
N VAL A 158 -11.14 11.12 14.88
CA VAL A 158 -11.07 12.56 14.58
C VAL A 158 -10.88 13.32 15.89
N LYS A 159 -9.95 14.26 15.91
CA LYS A 159 -9.67 15.13 17.05
C LYS A 159 -9.77 16.58 16.63
N ARG A 160 -9.98 17.48 17.60
CA ARG A 160 -10.00 18.93 17.38
C ARG A 160 -8.70 19.37 16.67
N CYS A 161 -8.86 20.05 15.54
CA CYS A 161 -7.76 20.61 14.75
C CYS A 161 -7.84 22.15 14.73
N VAL A 162 -6.82 22.79 14.19
CA VAL A 162 -6.78 24.26 14.04
C VAL A 162 -7.93 24.71 13.13
N ARG A 163 -8.68 25.74 13.55
CA ARG A 163 -9.89 26.26 12.87
C ARG A 163 -11.04 25.24 12.78
N TRP A 164 -11.25 24.45 13.83
CA TRP A 164 -12.30 23.42 13.89
C TRP A 164 -13.72 23.91 13.55
N SER A 165 -14.12 25.07 14.09
CA SER A 165 -15.41 25.71 13.81
C SER A 165 -15.41 26.41 12.45
N LYS A 166 -14.39 27.24 12.19
CA LYS A 166 -14.28 28.08 10.98
C LYS A 166 -14.03 27.32 9.67
N ALA A 167 -13.52 26.09 9.71
CA ALA A 167 -13.18 25.31 8.52
C ALA A 167 -13.55 23.82 8.69
N PRO A 168 -14.85 23.46 8.56
CA PRO A 168 -15.33 22.08 8.79
C PRO A 168 -14.73 21.05 7.82
N ALA A 169 -14.42 21.45 6.57
CA ALA A 169 -13.78 20.56 5.58
C ALA A 169 -12.37 20.06 6.00
N ARG A 170 -11.73 20.68 7.00
CA ARG A 170 -10.40 20.28 7.51
C ARG A 170 -10.47 19.30 8.68
N ARG A 171 -11.68 18.91 9.13
CA ARG A 171 -11.85 17.92 10.19
C ARG A 171 -11.47 16.55 9.66
N SER A 172 -10.38 15.99 10.16
CA SER A 172 -9.89 14.68 9.74
C SER A 172 -9.19 13.95 10.88
N CYS A 173 -8.89 12.67 10.67
CA CYS A 173 -8.03 11.89 11.55
C CYS A 173 -6.56 12.32 11.49
N THR A 174 -6.20 13.25 10.59
CA THR A 174 -4.84 13.76 10.39
C THR A 174 -4.42 14.66 11.55
N ARG A 175 -3.20 14.45 12.02
CA ARG A 175 -2.54 15.18 13.10
C ARG A 175 -1.17 15.63 12.63
N ALA A 176 -0.68 16.68 13.26
CA ALA A 176 0.60 17.30 12.92
C ALA A 176 1.38 17.60 14.19
N ILE A 177 2.65 17.19 14.22
CA ILE A 177 3.61 17.61 15.24
C ILE A 177 4.54 18.61 14.59
N TRP A 178 4.59 19.82 15.13
CA TRP A 178 5.41 20.91 14.63
C TRP A 178 6.73 21.01 15.38
N GLY A 179 7.75 21.49 14.68
CA GLY A 179 9.06 21.75 15.21
C GLY A 179 9.82 22.78 14.38
N ARG A 180 11.08 22.99 14.74
CA ARG A 180 12.02 23.85 14.01
C ARG A 180 13.34 23.13 13.79
N VAL A 181 13.95 23.39 12.65
CA VAL A 181 15.34 23.03 12.40
C VAL A 181 16.24 23.90 13.27
N THR A 182 17.17 23.30 14.01
CA THR A 182 18.04 24.01 14.94
C THR A 182 19.44 24.25 14.40
N ARG A 183 20.07 23.23 13.81
CA ARG A 183 21.44 23.32 13.25
C ARG A 183 21.74 22.16 12.30
N PRO A 184 22.72 22.29 11.39
CA PRO A 184 23.17 21.18 10.55
C PRO A 184 23.79 20.04 11.37
N HIS A 185 23.73 18.83 10.81
CA HIS A 185 24.24 17.59 11.39
C HIS A 185 25.20 16.89 10.41
N GLY A 186 26.45 16.72 10.83
CA GLY A 186 27.48 16.12 9.98
C GLY A 186 27.77 16.96 8.72
N THR A 187 28.28 16.28 7.70
CA THR A 187 28.66 16.85 6.40
C THR A 187 27.66 16.53 5.29
N ALA A 188 26.88 15.44 5.42
CA ALA A 188 25.97 14.92 4.39
C ALA A 188 24.59 15.64 4.30
N GLY A 189 24.55 16.94 4.63
CA GLY A 189 23.34 17.76 4.51
C GLY A 189 22.14 17.33 5.38
N MET A 190 22.39 16.61 6.47
CA MET A 190 21.36 16.32 7.47
C MET A 190 21.19 17.49 8.43
N VAL A 191 20.01 17.61 9.04
CA VAL A 191 19.73 18.66 10.03
C VAL A 191 19.23 18.10 11.34
N ARG A 192 19.54 18.78 12.45
CA ARG A 192 18.90 18.54 13.73
C ARG A 192 17.63 19.37 13.84
N ALA A 193 16.58 18.78 14.40
CA ALA A 193 15.34 19.49 14.68
C ALA A 193 14.82 19.18 16.09
N LYS A 194 14.17 20.18 16.69
CA LYS A 194 13.43 20.04 17.95
C LYS A 194 11.95 20.24 17.66
N PHE A 195 11.11 19.36 18.20
CA PHE A 195 9.66 19.44 18.08
C PHE A 195 9.07 20.06 19.35
N ASN A 196 7.97 20.81 19.22
CA ASN A 196 7.40 21.60 20.32
C ASN A 196 6.85 20.73 21.45
N ASN A 197 6.23 19.59 21.12
CA ASN A 197 5.65 18.66 22.10
C ASN A 197 6.71 17.73 22.70
N GLY A 198 7.92 18.26 22.93
CA GLY A 198 9.08 17.54 23.48
C GLY A 198 9.85 16.68 22.47
N SER A 199 9.19 15.72 21.81
CA SER A 199 9.85 14.84 20.85
C SER A 199 8.91 14.32 19.78
N VAL A 200 9.47 13.97 18.61
CA VAL A 200 8.75 13.20 17.59
C VAL A 200 8.65 11.74 18.05
N PRO A 201 7.54 11.02 17.83
CA PRO A 201 7.41 9.62 18.23
C PRO A 201 8.37 8.70 17.46
N ALA A 202 8.80 7.59 18.06
CA ALA A 202 9.74 6.65 17.44
C ALA A 202 9.16 5.98 16.18
N SER A 203 7.83 5.85 16.12
CA SER A 203 7.12 5.38 14.93
C SER A 203 7.28 6.30 13.71
N ALA A 204 7.82 7.51 13.89
CA ALA A 204 8.12 8.42 12.80
C ALA A 204 9.45 8.12 12.09
N ILE A 205 10.32 7.27 12.66
CA ILE A 205 11.62 6.96 12.06
C ILE A 205 11.41 6.27 10.71
N GLY A 206 12.16 6.70 9.70
CA GLY A 206 11.99 6.27 8.30
C GLY A 206 10.77 6.86 7.61
N ARG A 207 9.91 7.61 8.31
CA ARG A 207 8.72 8.24 7.72
C ARG A 207 9.00 9.65 7.23
N ARG A 208 8.13 10.10 6.33
CA ARG A 208 8.23 11.40 5.71
C ARG A 208 7.91 12.54 6.68
N ILE A 209 8.81 13.49 6.71
CA ILE A 209 8.69 14.79 7.36
C ILE A 209 8.60 15.87 6.27
N ARG A 210 7.84 16.92 6.56
CA ARG A 210 7.72 18.11 5.70
C ARG A 210 8.56 19.22 6.32
N VAL A 211 9.58 19.67 5.62
CA VAL A 211 10.39 20.86 6.00
C VAL A 211 9.91 22.02 5.14
N TYR A 212 9.33 23.04 5.76
CA TYR A 212 8.79 24.19 5.05
C TYR A 212 9.87 25.23 4.75
N LEU A 213 9.61 26.10 3.78
CA LEU A 213 10.52 27.18 3.39
C LEU A 213 10.43 28.41 4.31
N TYR A 214 9.44 28.45 5.21
CA TYR A 214 9.27 29.54 6.18
C TYR A 214 9.81 29.19 7.58
N PRO A 215 10.27 30.18 8.37
CA PRO A 215 10.44 31.60 8.04
C PRO A 215 11.49 31.83 6.94
N SER A 216 11.15 32.68 5.96
CA SER A 216 12.06 32.99 4.85
C SER A 216 13.27 33.77 5.37
N LYS A 217 14.41 33.55 4.73
CA LYS A 217 15.69 34.26 4.97
C LYS A 217 16.42 34.58 3.65
N ILE A 218 15.70 34.38 2.54
CA ILE A 218 16.13 34.87 1.22
C ILE A 218 15.72 36.33 1.17
#